data_AF-A0A9E3BLE1-F1
#
_entry.id   AF-A0A9E3BLE1-F1
#
_cell.length_a   1.000
_cell.length_b   1.000
_cell.length_c   1.000
_cell.angle_alpha   90.00
_cell.angle_beta   90.00
_cell.angle_gamma   90.00
#
_symmetry.space_group_name_H-M   'P 1'
#
loop_
_entity.id
_entity.type
_entity.pdbx_description
1 polymer ?
#
loop_
_entity_poly.entity_id
_entity_poly.type
_entity_poly.pdbx_seq_one_letter_code
_entity_poly.pdbx_strand_id
1 'polypeptide(L)'
;MAEQTAPLPPAPSRKGRGSRTESPLPLREGVGGGVERRAAAREAALALGVLVILCVIPLVLPNAAFTDLIIRLAAMGLFATSLNLLVGTTGLVSFGHGMFYGFGAYSFALLMQDTSMPLWAAGLLSLAFSAALALGVGAVCIRLRTIYFAFVTLAMQMLLHSIILSWVSLTGGDQGLRGGIPRRFLFGVDLANQRNLYWASLVALIGGLLLMRHVVASPFGVSLRMVRDNETRAAFLGITIWRAKLTVFVIAGVFAALGGMVTSLFVSGAYPELADWPLSGQAIFAIMLGGIGAFLGPLTGALILLGLNDLVTRTTEYYGLALGL
;
A
#
# COMPACT_ATOMS: atom_id res chain seq x y z
N MET A 1 59.66 -7.62 -52.92
CA MET A 1 59.59 -8.85 -53.72
C MET A 1 59.27 -9.99 -52.76
N ALA A 2 58.06 -10.55 -52.89
CA ALA A 2 57.49 -11.73 -52.22
C ALA A 2 57.45 -11.77 -50.67
N GLU A 3 56.34 -11.30 -50.10
CA GLU A 3 55.92 -11.62 -48.73
C GLU A 3 55.23 -12.99 -48.73
N GLN A 4 55.72 -13.89 -47.88
CA GLN A 4 55.42 -15.31 -47.83
C GLN A 4 54.07 -15.55 -47.13
N THR A 5 53.04 -15.91 -47.90
CA THR A 5 51.72 -16.28 -47.38
C THR A 5 51.72 -17.76 -46.99
N ALA A 6 51.59 -18.05 -45.69
CA ALA A 6 51.37 -19.40 -45.19
C ALA A 6 49.94 -19.87 -45.53
N PRO A 7 49.72 -21.14 -45.92
CA PRO A 7 48.39 -21.64 -46.24
C PRO A 7 47.56 -21.86 -44.97
N LEU A 8 46.30 -21.40 -45.00
CA LEU A 8 45.31 -21.61 -43.93
C LEU A 8 45.01 -23.11 -43.73
N PRO A 9 44.78 -23.57 -42.48
CA PRO A 9 44.43 -24.95 -42.21
C PRO A 9 43.04 -25.31 -42.78
N PRO A 10 42.83 -26.57 -43.23
CA PRO A 10 41.55 -26.98 -43.81
C PRO A 10 40.43 -26.99 -42.76
N ALA A 11 39.25 -26.52 -43.18
CA ALA A 11 38.05 -26.49 -42.35
C ALA A 11 37.65 -27.89 -41.87
N PRO A 12 37.18 -28.05 -40.61
CA PRO A 12 36.76 -29.34 -40.10
C PRO A 12 35.56 -29.86 -40.91
N SER A 13 35.69 -31.10 -41.38
CA SER A 13 34.65 -31.82 -42.14
C SER A 13 33.35 -31.85 -41.36
N ARG A 14 32.28 -31.33 -41.96
CA ARG A 14 30.91 -31.40 -41.44
C ARG A 14 30.43 -32.85 -41.49
N LYS A 15 30.86 -33.68 -40.53
CA LYS A 15 30.31 -35.02 -40.32
C LYS A 15 28.82 -34.87 -40.03
N GLY A 16 28.00 -35.50 -40.87
CA GLY A 16 26.56 -35.54 -40.75
C GLY A 16 26.14 -35.94 -39.34
N ARG A 17 25.52 -35.00 -38.62
CA ARG A 17 24.73 -35.31 -37.45
C ARG A 17 23.31 -35.42 -37.96
N GLY A 18 22.81 -36.67 -38.00
CA GLY A 18 21.50 -37.01 -38.53
C GLY A 18 20.41 -36.10 -37.97
N SER A 19 19.37 -35.94 -38.78
CA SER A 19 18.08 -35.37 -38.40
C SER A 19 17.56 -36.08 -37.14
N ARG A 20 17.94 -35.59 -35.97
CA ARG A 20 17.15 -35.76 -34.76
C ARG A 20 15.89 -34.98 -35.05
N THR A 21 14.83 -35.68 -35.41
CA THR A 21 13.47 -35.26 -35.14
C THR A 21 13.46 -34.83 -33.68
N GLU A 22 13.52 -33.53 -33.44
CA GLU A 22 13.26 -32.97 -32.12
C GLU A 22 11.80 -33.31 -31.82
N SER A 23 11.60 -34.41 -31.10
CA SER A 23 10.33 -34.73 -30.47
C SER A 23 9.87 -33.47 -29.73
N PRO A 24 8.65 -32.96 -29.96
CA PRO A 24 8.15 -31.81 -29.25
C PRO A 24 8.33 -32.06 -27.75
N LEU A 25 9.04 -31.15 -27.08
CA LEU A 25 9.15 -31.17 -25.62
C LEU A 25 7.74 -31.34 -25.06
N PRO A 26 7.48 -32.34 -24.20
CA PRO A 26 6.17 -32.50 -23.62
C PRO A 26 5.83 -31.20 -22.90
N LEU A 27 4.79 -30.51 -23.39
CA LEU A 27 4.20 -29.38 -22.69
C LEU A 27 3.90 -29.88 -21.29
N ARG A 28 4.60 -29.34 -20.29
CA ARG A 28 4.39 -29.63 -18.88
C ARG A 28 2.99 -29.12 -18.53
N GLU A 29 1.98 -29.92 -18.83
CA GLU A 29 0.61 -29.66 -18.40
C GLU A 29 0.56 -29.80 -16.86
N GLY A 30 0.11 -28.73 -16.21
CA GLY A 30 -0.72 -28.84 -15.02
C GLY A 30 -0.07 -29.06 -13.64
N VAL A 31 1.25 -29.25 -13.50
CA VAL A 31 1.82 -29.52 -12.15
C VAL A 31 1.89 -28.27 -11.25
N GLY A 32 1.89 -27.06 -11.82
CA GLY A 32 1.97 -25.79 -11.06
C GLY A 32 0.68 -25.41 -10.33
N GLY A 33 -0.49 -25.76 -10.86
CA GLY A 33 -1.79 -25.27 -10.36
C GLY A 33 -2.16 -25.81 -8.97
N GLY A 34 -1.68 -27.00 -8.61
CA GLY A 34 -1.94 -27.61 -7.30
C GLY A 34 -1.09 -27.03 -6.16
N VAL A 35 0.18 -26.70 -6.44
CA VAL A 35 1.11 -26.11 -5.47
C VAL A 35 0.74 -24.64 -5.21
N GLU A 36 0.43 -23.89 -6.26
CA GLU A 36 -0.02 -22.49 -6.13
C GLU A 36 -1.38 -22.39 -5.42
N ARG A 37 -2.34 -23.30 -5.71
CA ARG A 37 -3.62 -23.36 -4.97
C ARG A 37 -3.44 -23.68 -3.49
N ARG A 38 -2.52 -24.58 -3.14
CA ARG A 38 -2.24 -24.96 -1.74
C ARG A 38 -1.55 -23.83 -0.96
N ALA A 39 -0.61 -23.12 -1.58
CA ALA A 39 0.01 -21.94 -0.98
C ALA A 39 -1.01 -20.81 -0.75
N ALA A 40 -1.85 -20.52 -1.75
CA ALA A 40 -2.90 -19.51 -1.63
C ALA A 40 -3.95 -19.87 -0.57
N ALA A 41 -4.32 -21.16 -0.45
CA ALA A 41 -5.24 -21.66 0.56
C ALA A 41 -4.66 -21.59 1.98
N ARG A 42 -3.36 -21.88 2.15
CA ARG A 42 -2.66 -21.75 3.43
C ARG A 42 -2.56 -20.28 3.88
N GLU A 43 -2.24 -19.37 2.97
CA GLU A 43 -2.25 -17.93 3.26
C GLU A 43 -3.66 -17.38 3.50
N ALA A 44 -4.68 -17.91 2.82
CA ALA A 44 -6.08 -17.58 3.09
C ALA A 44 -6.53 -18.10 4.46
N ALA A 45 -6.12 -19.31 4.85
CA ALA A 45 -6.41 -19.86 6.17
C ALA A 45 -5.68 -19.10 7.29
N LEU A 46 -4.44 -18.66 7.06
CA LEU A 46 -3.71 -17.79 8.00
C LEU A 46 -4.34 -16.41 8.10
N ALA A 47 -4.73 -15.81 6.96
CA ALA A 47 -5.47 -14.56 6.94
C ALA A 47 -6.79 -14.67 7.70
N LEU A 48 -7.53 -15.76 7.50
CA LEU A 48 -8.78 -16.06 8.19
C LEU A 48 -8.56 -16.33 9.68
N GLY A 49 -7.47 -17.00 10.06
CA GLY A 49 -7.10 -17.20 11.46
C GLY A 49 -6.83 -15.87 12.17
N VAL A 50 -6.05 -14.99 11.55
CA VAL A 50 -5.80 -13.62 12.06
C VAL A 50 -7.10 -12.82 12.12
N LEU A 51 -7.96 -12.94 11.11
CA LEU A 51 -9.29 -12.32 11.06
C LEU A 51 -10.17 -12.73 12.25
N VAL A 52 -10.26 -14.04 12.49
CA VAL A 52 -11.06 -14.62 13.58
C VAL A 52 -10.51 -14.19 14.92
N ILE A 53 -9.18 -14.19 15.09
CA ILE A 53 -8.54 -13.70 16.31
C ILE A 53 -8.88 -12.22 16.53
N LEU A 54 -8.70 -11.35 15.53
CA LEU A 54 -9.06 -9.94 15.64
C LEU A 54 -10.54 -9.74 16.02
N CYS A 55 -11.47 -10.45 15.37
CA CYS A 55 -12.90 -10.36 15.64
C CYS A 55 -13.30 -10.85 17.05
N VAL A 56 -12.62 -11.87 17.58
CA VAL A 56 -12.97 -12.49 18.87
C VAL A 56 -12.43 -11.71 20.06
N ILE A 57 -11.29 -11.02 19.92
CA ILE A 57 -10.67 -10.31 21.05
C ILE A 57 -11.57 -9.26 21.75
N PRO A 58 -12.31 -8.35 21.07
CA PRO A 58 -13.15 -7.37 21.76
C PRO A 58 -14.32 -8.00 22.55
N LEU A 59 -14.69 -9.26 22.24
CA LEU A 59 -15.74 -9.99 22.96
C LEU A 59 -15.22 -10.63 24.24
N VAL A 60 -13.91 -10.94 24.30
CA VAL A 60 -13.28 -11.62 25.44
C VAL A 60 -12.57 -10.64 26.37
N LEU A 61 -12.03 -9.53 25.83
CA LEU A 61 -11.27 -8.52 26.56
C LEU A 61 -11.78 -7.10 26.24
N PRO A 62 -12.77 -6.59 26.98
CA PRO A 62 -13.27 -5.21 26.81
C PRO A 62 -12.28 -4.19 27.40
N ASN A 63 -11.13 -4.02 26.75
CA ASN A 63 -10.13 -3.02 27.11
C ASN A 63 -10.09 -1.91 26.03
N ALA A 64 -10.29 -0.66 26.45
CA ALA A 64 -10.27 0.50 25.56
C ALA A 64 -8.92 0.65 24.83
N ALA A 65 -7.81 0.43 25.53
CA ALA A 65 -6.47 0.53 24.94
C ALA A 65 -6.26 -0.48 23.81
N PHE A 66 -6.85 -1.68 23.95
CA PHE A 66 -6.78 -2.69 22.90
C PHE A 66 -7.65 -2.31 21.69
N THR A 67 -8.84 -1.76 21.94
CA THR A 67 -9.73 -1.27 20.89
C THR A 67 -9.06 -0.19 20.06
N ASP A 68 -8.39 0.76 20.71
CA ASP A 68 -7.63 1.84 20.09
C ASP A 68 -6.45 1.32 19.25
N LEU A 69 -5.71 0.35 19.79
CA LEU A 69 -4.61 -0.30 19.09
C LEU A 69 -5.09 -0.93 17.77
N ILE A 70 -6.24 -1.62 17.78
CA ILE A 70 -6.78 -2.25 16.58
C ILE A 70 -7.26 -1.21 15.55
N ILE A 71 -7.89 -0.12 15.98
CA ILE A 71 -8.32 0.94 15.03
C ILE A 71 -7.09 1.58 14.36
N ARG A 72 -6.04 1.87 15.14
CA ARG A 72 -4.76 2.37 14.62
C ARG A 72 -4.09 1.36 13.70
N LEU A 73 -4.11 0.08 14.06
CA LEU A 73 -3.60 -1.02 13.23
C LEU A 73 -4.39 -1.14 11.92
N ALA A 74 -5.70 -0.94 11.93
CA ALA A 74 -6.53 -0.97 10.74
C ALA A 74 -6.12 0.15 9.77
N ALA A 75 -5.95 1.37 10.26
CA ALA A 75 -5.50 2.49 9.44
C ALA A 75 -4.08 2.30 8.91
N MET A 76 -3.12 1.97 9.79
CA MET A 76 -1.72 1.78 9.42
C MET A 76 -1.52 0.55 8.54
N GLY A 77 -2.29 -0.52 8.77
CA GLY A 77 -2.28 -1.74 7.98
C GLY A 77 -2.80 -1.52 6.57
N LEU A 78 -3.89 -0.76 6.40
CA LEU A 78 -4.36 -0.32 5.08
C LEU A 78 -3.29 0.52 4.37
N PHE A 79 -2.72 1.48 5.08
CA PHE A 79 -1.69 2.37 4.55
C PHE A 79 -0.44 1.60 4.11
N ALA A 80 0.17 0.80 4.98
CA ALA A 80 1.36 0.03 4.69
C ALA A 80 1.13 -1.04 3.61
N THR A 81 -0.01 -1.73 3.62
CA THR A 81 -0.33 -2.73 2.59
C THR A 81 -0.57 -2.08 1.23
N SER A 82 -1.20 -0.90 1.20
CA SER A 82 -1.37 -0.15 -0.05
C SER A 82 -0.04 0.30 -0.64
N LEU A 83 0.91 0.74 0.19
CA LEU A 83 2.27 1.04 -0.26
C LEU A 83 3.00 -0.22 -0.75
N ASN A 84 2.77 -1.36 -0.11
CA ASN A 84 3.33 -2.63 -0.55
C ASN A 84 2.81 -3.09 -1.92
N LEU A 85 1.66 -2.59 -2.38
CA LEU A 85 1.27 -2.81 -3.78
C LEU A 85 2.33 -2.22 -4.73
N LEU A 86 2.88 -1.05 -4.44
CA LEU A 86 3.93 -0.44 -5.24
C LEU A 86 5.27 -1.14 -5.02
N VAL A 87 5.68 -1.27 -3.75
CA VAL A 87 6.99 -1.83 -3.40
C VAL A 87 7.07 -3.32 -3.79
N GLY A 88 6.13 -4.12 -3.29
CA GLY A 88 6.14 -5.57 -3.46
C GLY A 88 5.84 -6.02 -4.89
N THR A 89 4.89 -5.39 -5.60
CA THR A 89 4.50 -5.87 -6.94
C THR A 89 5.23 -5.19 -8.09
N THR A 90 5.55 -3.90 -8.00
CA THR A 90 6.22 -3.15 -9.08
C THR A 90 7.69 -2.84 -8.81
N GLY A 91 8.18 -2.99 -7.58
CA GLY A 91 9.53 -2.57 -7.20
C GLY A 91 9.70 -1.05 -7.08
N LEU A 92 8.59 -0.29 -7.08
CA LEU A 92 8.59 1.16 -6.94
C LEU A 92 8.48 1.52 -5.46
N VAL A 93 9.56 2.07 -4.90
CA VAL A 93 9.57 2.61 -3.54
C VAL A 93 9.12 4.06 -3.58
N SER A 94 7.99 4.38 -2.95
CA SER A 94 7.48 5.74 -2.83
C SER A 94 7.59 6.22 -1.38
N PHE A 95 8.33 7.30 -1.17
CA PHE A 95 8.34 8.03 0.10
C PHE A 95 7.24 9.11 0.17
N GLY A 96 6.44 9.24 -0.89
CA GLY A 96 5.35 10.20 -1.00
C GLY A 96 3.96 9.65 -0.64
N HIS A 97 3.88 8.41 -0.14
CA HIS A 97 2.59 7.73 0.02
C HIS A 97 1.69 8.36 1.09
N GLY A 98 2.31 8.94 2.12
CA GLY A 98 1.65 9.68 3.21
C GLY A 98 0.85 10.88 2.70
N MET A 99 1.20 11.42 1.54
CA MET A 99 0.40 12.44 0.85
C MET A 99 -1.05 11.98 0.65
N PHE A 100 -1.28 10.75 0.19
CA PHE A 100 -2.62 10.23 -0.05
C PHE A 100 -3.38 9.93 1.23
N TYR A 101 -2.65 9.47 2.25
CA TYR A 101 -3.21 9.21 3.57
C TYR A 101 -3.68 10.51 4.23
N GLY A 102 -2.81 11.52 4.29
CA GLY A 102 -3.15 12.85 4.80
C GLY A 102 -4.24 13.52 3.98
N PHE A 103 -4.15 13.49 2.64
CA PHE A 103 -5.20 14.05 1.77
C PHE A 103 -6.56 13.38 1.97
N GLY A 104 -6.59 12.05 2.13
CA GLY A 104 -7.82 11.31 2.48
C GLY A 104 -8.40 11.76 3.82
N ALA A 105 -7.56 11.92 4.85
CA ALA A 105 -7.98 12.43 6.15
C ALA A 105 -8.56 13.85 6.06
N TYR A 106 -7.84 14.78 5.43
CA TYR A 106 -8.26 16.18 5.29
C TYR A 106 -9.51 16.34 4.42
N SER A 107 -9.55 15.73 3.24
CA SER A 107 -10.72 15.82 2.35
C SER A 107 -11.98 15.27 3.01
N PHE A 108 -11.86 14.16 3.75
CA PHE A 108 -12.98 13.59 4.50
C PHE A 108 -13.42 14.47 5.67
N ALA A 109 -12.47 14.98 6.46
CA ALA A 109 -12.76 15.87 7.58
C ALA A 109 -13.48 17.15 7.14
N LEU A 110 -13.01 17.78 6.05
CA LEU A 110 -13.65 18.97 5.47
C LEU A 110 -15.07 18.69 5.00
N LEU A 111 -15.28 17.60 4.25
CA LEU A 111 -16.61 17.22 3.79
C LEU A 111 -17.58 16.97 4.96
N MET A 112 -17.07 16.46 6.08
CA MET A 112 -17.89 16.21 7.26
C MET A 112 -18.16 17.45 8.11
N GLN A 113 -17.22 18.38 8.20
CA GLN A 113 -17.37 19.62 8.97
C GLN A 113 -18.17 20.67 8.21
N ASP A 114 -17.87 20.88 6.93
CA ASP A 114 -18.45 21.98 6.14
C ASP A 114 -19.77 21.59 5.45
N THR A 115 -20.06 20.29 5.37
CA THR A 115 -21.21 19.79 4.62
C THR A 115 -22.11 18.91 5.49
N SER A 116 -23.41 18.88 5.20
CA SER A 116 -24.42 18.04 5.88
C SER A 116 -24.54 16.63 5.27
N MET A 117 -23.57 16.21 4.45
CA MET A 117 -23.59 14.93 3.74
C MET A 117 -23.53 13.71 4.69
N PRO A 118 -24.16 12.57 4.32
CA PRO A 118 -24.00 11.35 5.10
C PRO A 118 -22.56 10.80 4.99
N LEU A 119 -22.13 10.07 6.01
CA LEU A 119 -20.76 9.58 6.16
C LEU A 119 -20.24 8.80 4.94
N TRP A 120 -21.09 7.92 4.39
CA TRP A 120 -20.75 7.08 3.25
C TRP A 120 -20.52 7.91 1.97
N ALA A 121 -21.30 8.98 1.77
CA ALA A 121 -21.17 9.84 0.59
C ALA A 121 -19.90 10.69 0.66
N ALA A 122 -19.61 11.27 1.83
CA ALA A 122 -18.36 12.00 2.06
C ALA A 122 -17.14 11.08 1.93
N GLY A 123 -17.24 9.83 2.40
CA GLY A 123 -16.21 8.84 2.22
C GLY A 123 -15.93 8.53 0.75
N LEU A 124 -16.97 8.22 -0.04
CA LEU A 124 -16.82 7.95 -1.48
C LEU A 124 -16.24 9.16 -2.23
N LEU A 125 -16.67 10.37 -1.89
CA LEU A 125 -16.19 11.59 -2.52
C LEU A 125 -14.72 11.88 -2.15
N SER A 126 -14.33 11.65 -0.90
CA SER A 126 -12.93 11.74 -0.46
C SER A 126 -12.02 10.72 -1.18
N LEU A 127 -12.49 9.49 -1.37
CA LEU A 127 -11.77 8.48 -2.17
C LEU A 127 -11.66 8.89 -3.64
N ALA A 128 -12.71 9.49 -4.21
CA ALA A 128 -12.68 10.01 -5.58
C ALA A 128 -11.69 11.17 -5.75
N PHE A 129 -11.65 12.11 -4.80
CA PHE A 129 -10.65 13.19 -4.81
C PHE A 129 -9.23 12.64 -4.65
N SER A 130 -9.04 11.64 -3.79
CA SER A 130 -7.73 10.98 -3.62
C SER A 130 -7.30 10.23 -4.87
N ALA A 131 -8.23 9.59 -5.58
CA ALA A 131 -7.97 8.96 -6.87
C ALA A 131 -7.56 10.00 -7.93
N ALA A 132 -8.22 11.16 -7.96
CA ALA A 132 -7.87 12.26 -8.87
C ALA A 132 -6.48 12.83 -8.57
N LEU A 133 -6.15 13.03 -7.28
CA LEU A 133 -4.81 13.44 -6.86
C LEU A 133 -3.76 12.39 -7.26
N ALA A 134 -4.02 11.11 -7.00
CA ALA A 134 -3.12 10.02 -7.37
C ALA A 134 -2.94 9.89 -8.89
N LEU A 135 -3.99 10.14 -9.67
CA LEU A 135 -3.89 10.21 -11.12
C LEU A 135 -2.97 11.35 -11.56
N GLY A 136 -3.15 12.56 -11.02
CA GLY A 136 -2.33 13.73 -11.36
C GLY A 136 -0.86 13.55 -10.96
N VAL A 137 -0.61 13.18 -9.71
CA VAL A 137 0.75 12.97 -9.20
C VAL A 137 1.42 11.77 -9.85
N GLY A 138 0.67 10.67 -10.00
CA GLY A 138 1.13 9.47 -10.69
C GLY A 138 1.50 9.77 -12.14
N ALA A 139 0.70 10.60 -12.83
CA ALA A 139 0.98 11.01 -14.19
C ALA A 139 2.32 11.75 -14.35
N VAL A 140 2.90 12.32 -13.30
CA VAL A 140 4.24 12.90 -13.35
C VAL A 140 5.28 11.88 -12.88
N CYS A 141 5.04 11.27 -11.73
CA CYS A 141 6.06 10.50 -11.01
C CYS A 141 6.48 9.21 -11.74
N ILE A 142 5.54 8.44 -12.27
CA ILE A 142 5.85 7.08 -12.79
C ILE A 142 6.60 7.09 -14.14
N ARG A 143 6.90 8.27 -14.70
CA ARG A 143 7.74 8.46 -15.90
C ARG A 143 9.23 8.47 -15.55
N LEU A 144 9.54 8.62 -14.27
CA LEU A 144 10.89 8.75 -13.75
C LEU A 144 11.50 7.38 -13.48
N ARG A 145 12.84 7.30 -13.45
CA ARG A 145 13.54 6.09 -12.99
C ARG A 145 13.33 5.91 -11.47
N THR A 146 13.49 4.69 -10.97
CA THR A 146 13.15 4.28 -9.60
C THR A 146 13.65 5.23 -8.50
N ILE A 147 14.91 5.67 -8.56
CA ILE A 147 15.47 6.57 -7.54
C ILE A 147 14.82 7.96 -7.61
N TYR A 148 14.67 8.51 -8.82
CA TYR A 148 14.01 9.81 -9.01
C TYR A 148 12.52 9.76 -8.68
N PHE A 149 11.84 8.64 -8.94
CA PHE A 149 10.46 8.40 -8.51
C PHE A 149 10.33 8.54 -6.99
N ALA A 150 11.25 7.94 -6.23
CA ALA A 150 11.25 8.03 -4.77
C ALA A 150 11.40 9.49 -4.28
N PHE A 151 12.37 10.24 -4.82
CA PHE A 151 12.59 11.64 -4.44
C PHE A 151 11.48 12.58 -4.88
N VAL A 152 10.96 12.45 -6.10
CA VAL A 152 9.87 13.30 -6.59
C VAL A 152 8.59 13.01 -5.84
N THR A 153 8.28 11.75 -5.50
CA THR A 153 7.11 11.45 -4.66
C THR A 153 7.23 12.06 -3.26
N LEU A 154 8.41 12.03 -2.64
CA LEU A 154 8.67 12.74 -1.39
C LEU A 154 8.45 14.26 -1.54
N ALA A 155 8.98 14.86 -2.61
CA ALA A 155 8.80 16.29 -2.87
C ALA A 155 7.33 16.67 -3.06
N MET A 156 6.54 15.85 -3.77
CA MET A 156 5.09 16.08 -3.94
C MET A 156 4.34 15.96 -2.61
N GLN A 157 4.74 15.03 -1.73
CA GLN A 157 4.19 14.93 -0.39
C GLN A 157 4.51 16.17 0.44
N MET A 158 5.75 16.64 0.43
CA MET A 158 6.15 17.86 1.14
C MET A 158 5.48 19.12 0.59
N LEU A 159 5.20 19.16 -0.70
CA LEU A 159 4.39 20.21 -1.31
C LEU A 159 2.95 20.19 -0.76
N LEU A 160 2.31 19.01 -0.69
CA LEU A 160 0.98 18.91 -0.08
C LEU A 160 1.00 19.32 1.41
N HIS A 161 1.97 18.81 2.17
CA HIS A 161 2.12 19.15 3.58
C HIS A 161 2.33 20.67 3.78
N SER A 162 3.12 21.31 2.91
CA SER A 162 3.32 22.77 2.92
C SER A 162 2.03 23.54 2.57
N ILE A 163 1.20 23.03 1.65
CA ILE A 163 -0.13 23.59 1.36
C ILE A 163 -1.04 23.48 2.60
N ILE A 164 -1.03 22.34 3.29
CA ILE A 164 -1.78 22.15 4.53
C ILE A 164 -1.34 23.18 5.59
N LEU A 165 -0.03 23.36 5.80
CA LEU A 165 0.43 24.33 6.80
C LEU A 165 0.12 25.79 6.42
N SER A 166 0.22 26.13 5.13
CA SER A 166 0.07 27.52 4.68
C SER A 166 -1.39 27.94 4.50
N TRP A 167 -2.28 27.01 4.11
CA TRP A 167 -3.67 27.32 3.80
C TRP A 167 -4.56 27.25 5.05
N VAL A 168 -4.27 28.13 6.01
CA VAL A 168 -4.91 28.14 7.34
C VAL A 168 -6.43 28.23 7.26
N SER A 169 -6.98 29.04 6.35
CA SER A 169 -8.43 29.23 6.22
C SER A 169 -9.20 27.97 5.81
N LEU A 170 -8.54 27.05 5.10
CA LEU A 170 -9.17 25.80 4.66
C LEU A 170 -8.82 24.64 5.57
N THR A 171 -7.56 24.52 6.01
CA THR A 171 -7.04 23.30 6.65
C THR A 171 -6.76 23.46 8.15
N GLY A 172 -6.88 24.67 8.68
CA GLY A 172 -6.48 25.00 10.05
C GLY A 172 -4.98 25.15 10.27
N GLY A 173 -4.16 25.00 9.22
CA GLY A 173 -2.71 25.22 9.30
C GLY A 173 -2.01 24.23 10.22
N ASP A 174 -1.13 24.75 11.07
CA ASP A 174 -0.39 24.01 12.11
C ASP A 174 -1.30 23.35 13.16
N GLN A 175 -2.48 23.93 13.41
CA GLN A 175 -3.42 23.37 14.39
C GLN A 175 -4.22 22.18 13.83
N GLY A 176 -4.28 22.04 12.51
CA GLY A 176 -5.13 21.09 11.81
C GLY A 176 -6.63 21.40 11.94
N LEU A 177 -7.46 20.52 11.40
CA LEU A 177 -8.92 20.61 11.47
C LEU A 177 -9.40 20.12 12.83
N ARG A 178 -9.77 21.08 13.69
CA ARG A 178 -10.29 20.88 15.04
C ARG A 178 -11.80 21.14 15.08
N GLY A 179 -12.44 20.80 16.20
CA GLY A 179 -13.89 20.97 16.39
C GLY A 179 -14.70 19.68 16.28
N GLY A 180 -14.02 18.55 16.07
CA GLY A 180 -14.64 17.24 15.93
C GLY A 180 -15.16 17.01 14.52
N ILE A 181 -15.02 15.79 14.03
CA ILE A 181 -15.78 15.33 12.88
C ILE A 181 -17.13 14.90 13.45
N PRO A 182 -18.26 15.48 13.02
CA PRO A 182 -19.55 15.00 13.49
C PRO A 182 -19.63 13.52 13.11
N ARG A 183 -19.46 12.64 14.10
CA ARG A 183 -19.46 11.19 13.93
C ARG A 183 -20.90 10.77 13.65
N ARG A 184 -21.32 11.00 12.42
CA ARG A 184 -22.68 10.77 11.95
C ARG A 184 -22.93 9.27 11.84
N PHE A 185 -24.21 8.92 11.91
CA PHE A 185 -24.67 7.56 11.70
C PHE A 185 -24.20 7.01 10.34
N LEU A 186 -23.47 5.88 10.34
CA LEU A 186 -23.24 5.09 9.14
C LEU A 186 -24.41 4.11 9.00
N PHE A 187 -25.31 4.34 8.05
CA PHE A 187 -26.51 3.52 7.84
C PHE A 187 -27.33 3.28 9.13
N GLY A 188 -27.43 4.29 10.00
CA GLY A 188 -28.15 4.21 11.29
C GLY A 188 -27.30 3.73 12.48
N VAL A 189 -26.02 3.39 12.28
CA VAL A 189 -25.08 3.02 13.36
C VAL A 189 -24.28 4.24 13.81
N ASP A 190 -24.36 4.59 15.09
CA ASP A 190 -23.62 5.72 15.65
C ASP A 190 -22.12 5.40 15.79
N LEU A 191 -21.27 6.10 15.04
CA LEU A 191 -19.82 5.93 15.10
C LEU A 191 -19.17 6.76 16.22
N ALA A 192 -19.93 7.55 16.99
CA ALA A 192 -19.44 8.15 18.22
C ALA A 192 -19.02 7.09 19.25
N ASN A 193 -19.72 5.94 19.25
CA ASN A 193 -19.38 4.81 20.09
C ASN A 193 -18.10 4.11 19.59
N GLN A 194 -17.09 4.02 20.46
CA GLN A 194 -15.79 3.41 20.17
C GLN A 194 -15.91 1.97 19.65
N ARG A 195 -16.89 1.20 20.15
CA ARG A 195 -17.14 -0.17 19.70
C ARG A 195 -17.63 -0.23 18.25
N ASN A 196 -18.46 0.73 17.84
CA ASN A 196 -18.97 0.81 16.47
C ASN A 196 -17.87 1.27 15.51
N LEU A 197 -17.04 2.22 15.94
CA LEU A 197 -15.86 2.64 15.18
C LEU A 197 -14.86 1.49 15.00
N TYR A 198 -14.66 0.68 16.04
CA TYR A 198 -13.88 -0.55 15.95
C TYR A 198 -14.39 -1.47 14.83
N TRP A 199 -15.68 -1.81 14.84
CA TRP A 199 -16.24 -2.69 13.80
C TRP A 199 -16.15 -2.05 12.41
N ALA A 200 -16.40 -0.76 12.29
CA ALA A 200 -16.28 -0.04 11.03
C ALA A 200 -14.84 -0.05 10.49
N SER A 201 -13.84 0.21 11.35
CA SER A 201 -12.42 0.17 10.97
C SER A 201 -11.98 -1.23 10.58
N LEU A 202 -12.49 -2.26 11.26
CA LEU A 202 -12.21 -3.66 10.94
C LEU A 202 -12.81 -4.04 9.58
N VAL A 203 -14.05 -3.66 9.31
CA VAL A 203 -14.68 -3.85 8.00
C VAL A 203 -13.89 -3.13 6.90
N ALA A 204 -13.43 -1.90 7.14
CA ALA A 204 -12.60 -1.16 6.20
C ALA A 204 -11.26 -1.85 5.93
N LEU A 205 -10.57 -2.32 6.98
CA LEU A 205 -9.32 -3.07 6.87
C LEU A 205 -9.53 -4.36 6.06
N ILE A 206 -10.50 -5.18 6.45
CA ILE A 206 -10.76 -6.48 5.82
C ILE A 206 -11.19 -6.29 4.37
N GLY A 207 -12.16 -5.41 4.12
CA GLY A 207 -12.61 -5.08 2.77
C GLY A 207 -11.46 -4.57 1.92
N GLY A 208 -10.63 -3.66 2.44
CA GLY A 208 -9.45 -3.17 1.75
C GLY A 208 -8.42 -4.25 1.44
N LEU A 209 -8.09 -5.10 2.40
CA LEU A 209 -7.15 -6.21 2.21
C LEU A 209 -7.68 -7.23 1.19
N LEU A 210 -8.97 -7.58 1.23
CA LEU A 210 -9.57 -8.50 0.26
C LEU A 210 -9.52 -7.90 -1.14
N LEU A 211 -9.90 -6.63 -1.31
CA LEU A 211 -9.85 -5.95 -2.60
C LEU A 211 -8.41 -5.84 -3.12
N MET A 212 -7.45 -5.45 -2.28
CA MET A 212 -6.04 -5.41 -2.64
C MET A 212 -5.50 -6.81 -3.02
N ARG A 213 -5.92 -7.86 -2.29
CA ARG A 213 -5.56 -9.25 -2.61
C ARG A 213 -6.12 -9.68 -3.95
N HIS A 214 -7.37 -9.32 -4.25
CA HIS A 214 -7.97 -9.57 -5.56
C HIS A 214 -7.18 -8.89 -6.67
N VAL A 215 -6.73 -7.65 -6.48
CA VAL A 215 -5.87 -6.94 -7.45
C VAL A 215 -4.55 -7.69 -7.66
N VAL A 216 -3.86 -8.11 -6.60
CA VAL A 216 -2.54 -8.80 -6.69
C VAL A 216 -2.65 -10.21 -7.30
N ALA A 217 -3.76 -10.92 -7.03
CA ALA A 217 -4.03 -12.26 -7.55
C ALA A 217 -4.57 -12.25 -8.99
N SER A 218 -5.09 -11.13 -9.47
CA SER A 218 -5.60 -10.99 -10.83
C SER A 218 -4.49 -11.04 -11.90
N PRO A 219 -4.83 -11.22 -13.19
CA PRO A 219 -3.87 -11.11 -14.29
C PRO A 219 -3.14 -9.77 -14.32
N PHE A 220 -3.78 -8.70 -13.82
CA PHE A 220 -3.15 -7.39 -13.65
C PHE A 220 -1.98 -7.47 -12.66
N GLY A 221 -2.15 -8.12 -11.51
CA GLY A 221 -1.05 -8.32 -10.55
C GLY A 221 0.11 -9.14 -11.12
N VAL A 222 -0.17 -10.12 -11.99
CA VAL A 222 0.88 -10.85 -12.74
C VAL A 222 1.64 -9.91 -13.67
N SER A 223 0.93 -9.03 -14.40
CA SER A 223 1.57 -8.05 -15.28
C SER A 223 2.47 -7.06 -14.52
N LEU A 224 2.09 -6.66 -13.30
CA LEU A 224 2.91 -5.80 -12.44
C LEU A 224 4.21 -6.49 -12.02
N ARG A 225 4.14 -7.77 -11.64
CA ARG A 225 5.35 -8.56 -11.31
C ARG A 225 6.27 -8.72 -12.53
N MET A 226 5.71 -8.92 -13.73
CA MET A 226 6.51 -8.93 -14.96
C MET A 226 7.22 -7.59 -15.20
N VAL A 227 6.51 -6.47 -14.98
CA VAL A 227 7.09 -5.12 -15.09
C VAL A 227 8.22 -4.94 -14.08
N ARG A 228 8.07 -5.41 -12.84
CA ARG A 228 9.12 -5.36 -11.81
C ARG A 228 10.35 -6.17 -12.20
N ASP A 229 10.16 -7.38 -12.70
CA ASP A 229 11.26 -8.30 -12.99
C ASP A 229 12.05 -7.86 -14.23
N ASN A 230 11.37 -7.43 -15.30
CA ASN A 230 12.02 -6.82 -16.47
C ASN A 230 11.03 -6.01 -17.33
N GLU A 231 11.12 -4.69 -17.23
CA GLU A 231 10.28 -3.74 -17.98
C GLU A 231 10.35 -3.96 -19.49
N THR A 232 11.55 -4.14 -20.05
CA THR A 232 11.75 -4.33 -21.49
C THR A 232 11.06 -5.62 -21.97
N ARG A 233 11.18 -6.71 -21.22
CA ARG A 233 10.51 -7.99 -21.54
C ARG A 233 8.99 -7.88 -21.45
N ALA A 234 8.48 -7.18 -20.43
CA ALA A 234 7.05 -6.94 -20.28
C ALA A 234 6.48 -6.14 -21.47
N ALA A 235 7.22 -5.14 -21.97
CA ALA A 235 6.84 -4.38 -23.16
C ALA A 235 6.76 -5.23 -24.42
N PHE A 236 7.70 -6.17 -24.63
CA PHE A 236 7.63 -7.11 -25.77
C PHE A 236 6.42 -8.04 -25.74
N LEU A 237 5.86 -8.30 -24.55
CA LEU A 237 4.63 -9.07 -24.38
C LEU A 237 3.36 -8.21 -24.56
N GLY A 238 3.50 -6.95 -24.99
CA GLY A 238 2.38 -6.03 -25.24
C GLY A 238 1.86 -5.30 -24.00
N ILE A 239 2.54 -5.41 -22.85
CA ILE A 239 2.13 -4.71 -21.62
C ILE A 239 2.55 -3.24 -21.73
N THR A 240 1.57 -2.34 -21.66
CA THR A 240 1.84 -0.90 -21.57
C THR A 240 2.31 -0.53 -20.16
N ILE A 241 3.64 -0.49 -19.95
CA ILE A 241 4.30 -0.26 -18.65
C ILE A 241 3.74 0.97 -17.93
N TRP A 242 3.64 2.10 -18.63
CA TRP A 242 3.11 3.36 -18.11
C TRP A 242 1.72 3.20 -17.50
N ARG A 243 0.79 2.57 -18.23
CA ARG A 243 -0.59 2.39 -17.75
C ARG A 243 -0.62 1.44 -16.56
N ALA A 244 0.16 0.36 -16.59
CA ALA A 244 0.21 -0.60 -15.49
C ALA A 244 0.70 0.06 -14.19
N LYS A 245 1.81 0.81 -14.25
CA LYS A 245 2.35 1.58 -13.11
C LYS A 245 1.36 2.64 -12.62
N LEU A 246 0.69 3.37 -13.53
CA LEU A 246 -0.25 4.42 -13.15
C LEU A 246 -1.48 3.84 -12.45
N THR A 247 -2.05 2.76 -12.98
CA THR A 247 -3.24 2.13 -12.41
C THR A 247 -2.97 1.63 -11.00
N VAL A 248 -1.84 0.94 -10.76
CA VAL A 248 -1.52 0.48 -9.40
C VAL A 248 -1.20 1.64 -8.46
N PHE A 249 -0.58 2.72 -8.95
CA PHE A 249 -0.32 3.93 -8.17
C PHE A 249 -1.61 4.59 -7.68
N VAL A 250 -2.61 4.69 -8.54
CA VAL A 250 -3.94 5.22 -8.18
C VAL A 250 -4.64 4.31 -7.18
N ILE A 251 -4.64 3.00 -7.41
CA ILE A 251 -5.25 2.02 -6.50
C ILE A 251 -4.60 2.11 -5.11
N ALA A 252 -3.26 2.18 -5.06
CA ALA A 252 -2.52 2.30 -3.82
C ALA A 252 -2.84 3.63 -3.09
N GLY A 253 -2.95 4.74 -3.82
CA GLY A 253 -3.33 6.04 -3.24
C GLY A 253 -4.75 6.04 -2.66
N VAL A 254 -5.71 5.37 -3.31
CA VAL A 254 -7.08 5.26 -2.80
C VAL A 254 -7.13 4.45 -1.49
N PHE A 255 -6.42 3.33 -1.40
CA PHE A 255 -6.37 2.54 -0.16
C PHE A 255 -5.59 3.25 0.96
N ALA A 256 -4.58 4.06 0.63
CA ALA A 256 -3.94 4.94 1.60
C ALA A 256 -4.91 5.98 2.15
N ALA A 257 -5.69 6.63 1.29
CA ALA A 257 -6.71 7.58 1.70
C ALA A 257 -7.78 6.94 2.60
N LEU A 258 -8.18 5.70 2.32
CA LEU A 258 -9.09 4.94 3.19
C LEU A 258 -8.52 4.78 4.61
N GLY A 259 -7.22 4.49 4.74
CA GLY A 259 -6.53 4.47 6.04
C GLY A 259 -6.55 5.84 6.73
N GLY A 260 -6.33 6.91 5.96
CA GLY A 260 -6.39 8.28 6.45
C GLY A 260 -7.77 8.66 6.99
N MET A 261 -8.84 8.27 6.29
CA MET A 261 -10.22 8.46 6.74
C MET A 261 -10.50 7.74 8.06
N VAL A 262 -10.04 6.49 8.22
CA VAL A 262 -10.18 5.73 9.47
C VAL A 262 -9.49 6.46 10.62
N THR A 263 -8.28 6.97 10.40
CA THR A 263 -7.55 7.74 11.42
C THR A 263 -8.23 9.06 11.73
N SER A 264 -8.76 9.73 10.71
CA SER A 264 -9.48 10.98 10.89
C SER A 264 -10.74 10.79 11.75
N LEU A 265 -11.49 9.71 11.54
CA LEU A 265 -12.61 9.32 12.41
C LEU A 265 -12.16 9.00 13.83
N PHE A 266 -11.05 8.29 13.98
CA PHE A 266 -10.50 7.88 15.27
C PHE A 266 -10.05 9.06 16.13
N VAL A 267 -9.27 9.98 15.57
CA VAL A 267 -8.81 11.18 16.30
C VAL A 267 -9.85 12.31 16.27
N SER A 268 -10.93 12.16 15.49
CA SER A 268 -11.99 13.18 15.32
C SER A 268 -11.45 14.51 14.77
N GLY A 269 -10.56 14.43 13.79
CA GLY A 269 -9.90 15.58 13.17
C GLY A 269 -8.94 15.17 12.06
N ALA A 270 -8.23 16.14 11.49
CA ALA A 270 -7.14 15.89 10.55
C ALA A 270 -5.98 16.83 10.87
N TYR A 271 -4.79 16.26 11.05
CA TYR A 271 -3.61 17.01 11.50
C TYR A 271 -2.47 16.91 10.48
N PRO A 272 -1.59 17.93 10.39
CA PRO A 272 -0.56 18.00 9.35
C PRO A 272 0.42 16.82 9.37
N GLU A 273 0.65 16.22 10.54
CA GLU A 273 1.55 15.08 10.73
C GLU A 273 1.08 13.84 9.95
N LEU A 274 -0.21 13.75 9.63
CA LEU A 274 -0.77 12.68 8.80
C LEU A 274 -0.29 12.76 7.33
N ALA A 275 0.23 13.91 6.89
CA ALA A 275 0.80 14.12 5.56
C ALA A 275 2.33 14.28 5.58
N ASP A 276 2.97 14.21 6.75
CA ASP A 276 4.41 14.41 6.88
C ASP A 276 5.22 13.17 6.48
N TRP A 277 6.47 13.36 6.04
CA TRP A 277 7.31 12.32 5.46
C TRP A 277 7.64 11.16 6.40
N PRO A 278 7.76 11.33 7.75
CA PRO A 278 8.08 10.21 8.64
C PRO A 278 7.03 9.11 8.58
N LEU A 279 5.75 9.45 8.33
CA LEU A 279 4.68 8.48 8.21
C LEU A 279 4.93 7.50 7.04
N SER A 280 5.36 8.01 5.89
CA SER A 280 5.76 7.17 4.74
C SER A 280 6.95 6.28 5.08
N GLY A 281 7.91 6.80 5.85
CA GLY A 281 9.05 6.02 6.36
C GLY A 281 8.60 4.87 7.26
N GLN A 282 7.69 5.13 8.21
CA GLN A 282 7.12 4.10 9.09
C GLN A 282 6.40 2.99 8.31
N ALA A 283 5.70 3.33 7.21
CA ALA A 283 5.09 2.32 6.35
C ALA A 283 6.14 1.45 5.65
N ILE A 284 7.24 2.03 5.17
CA ILE A 284 8.34 1.26 4.59
C ILE A 284 8.97 0.35 5.64
N PHE A 285 9.19 0.83 6.86
CA PHE A 285 9.68 -0.01 7.96
C PHE A 285 8.72 -1.15 8.28
N ALA A 286 7.41 -0.92 8.32
CA ALA A 286 6.40 -1.96 8.51
C ALA A 286 6.46 -3.02 7.38
N ILE A 287 6.63 -2.60 6.12
CA ILE A 287 6.78 -3.52 4.98
C ILE A 287 8.05 -4.36 5.13
N MET A 288 9.17 -3.74 5.50
CA MET A 288 10.46 -4.43 5.65
C MET A 288 10.44 -5.42 6.81
N LEU A 289 9.88 -5.01 7.95
CA LEU A 289 9.82 -5.81 9.18
C LEU A 289 8.92 -7.03 9.02
N GLY A 290 7.77 -6.88 8.35
CA GLY A 290 6.86 -7.99 8.09
C GLY A 290 7.16 -8.79 6.81
N GLY A 291 8.04 -8.28 5.95
CA GLY A 291 8.50 -8.92 4.73
C GLY A 291 7.81 -8.41 3.45
N ILE A 292 8.63 -7.95 2.49
CA ILE A 292 8.17 -7.36 1.21
C ILE A 292 7.38 -8.36 0.35
N GLY A 293 7.77 -9.65 0.38
CA GLY A 293 7.18 -10.68 -0.47
C GLY A 293 5.84 -11.23 0.01
N ALA A 294 5.50 -11.04 1.29
CA ALA A 294 4.27 -11.55 1.87
C ALA A 294 3.14 -10.51 1.76
N PHE A 295 1.96 -10.91 1.26
CA PHE A 295 0.83 -9.97 1.11
C PHE A 295 0.40 -9.35 2.45
N LEU A 296 0.35 -10.16 3.51
CA LEU A 296 0.04 -9.70 4.87
C LEU A 296 1.28 -9.25 5.67
N GLY A 297 2.47 -9.29 5.07
CA GLY A 297 3.70 -8.82 5.69
C GLY A 297 3.56 -7.41 6.26
N PRO A 298 3.13 -6.41 5.49
CA PRO A 298 2.98 -5.03 5.98
C PRO A 298 2.02 -4.90 7.18
N LEU A 299 0.95 -5.70 7.23
CA LEU A 299 0.03 -5.72 8.35
C LEU A 299 0.70 -6.28 9.62
N THR A 300 1.45 -7.38 9.50
CA THR A 300 2.21 -7.95 10.62
C THR A 300 3.32 -7.01 11.10
N GLY A 301 4.02 -6.34 10.18
CA GLY A 301 5.02 -5.34 10.53
C GLY A 301 4.41 -4.09 11.17
N ALA A 302 3.24 -3.65 10.73
CA ALA A 302 2.49 -2.56 11.38
C ALA A 302 2.07 -2.96 12.80
N LEU A 303 1.64 -4.20 13.03
CA LEU A 303 1.32 -4.72 14.36
C LEU A 303 2.55 -4.71 15.27
N ILE A 304 3.71 -5.18 14.78
CA ILE A 304 4.94 -5.20 15.57
C ILE A 304 5.39 -3.77 15.88
N LEU A 305 5.42 -2.88 14.89
CA LEU A 305 5.89 -1.50 15.05
C LEU A 305 4.99 -0.73 16.03
N LEU A 306 3.67 -0.86 15.89
CA LEU A 306 2.71 -0.20 16.76
C LEU A 306 2.70 -0.79 18.17
N GLY A 307 2.82 -2.11 18.29
CA GLY A 307 2.93 -2.79 19.58
C GLY A 307 4.22 -2.45 20.31
N LEU A 308 5.33 -2.30 19.59
CA LEU A 308 6.60 -1.83 20.17
C LEU A 308 6.47 -0.38 20.66
N ASN A 309 5.83 0.49 19.87
CA ASN A 309 5.59 1.88 20.27
C ASN A 309 4.75 1.95 21.55
N ASP A 310 3.64 1.21 21.62
CA ASP A 310 2.77 1.15 22.80
C ASP A 310 3.50 0.56 24.02
N LEU A 311 4.33 -0.47 23.84
CA LEU A 311 5.13 -1.05 24.92
C LEU A 311 6.13 -0.02 25.47
N VAL A 312 6.91 0.62 24.59
CA VAL A 312 7.92 1.62 24.96
C VAL A 312 7.30 2.80 25.69
N THR A 313 6.17 3.33 25.17
CA THR A 313 5.46 4.45 25.82
C THR A 313 4.91 4.08 27.19
N ARG A 314 4.55 2.82 27.44
CA ARG A 314 4.07 2.36 28.76
C ARG A 314 5.19 2.10 29.77
N THR A 315 6.36 1.64 29.31
CA THR A 315 7.44 1.21 30.22
C THR A 315 8.51 2.28 30.45
N THR A 316 8.62 3.31 29.61
CA THR A 316 9.75 4.23 29.62
C THR A 316 9.28 5.68 29.64
N GLU A 317 9.60 6.43 30.70
CA GLU A 317 9.31 7.88 30.79
C GLU A 317 10.01 8.68 29.68
N TYR A 318 11.19 8.24 29.22
CA TYR A 318 11.96 8.86 28.13
C TYR A 318 11.71 8.19 26.77
N TYR A 319 10.45 8.08 26.35
CA TYR A 319 10.07 7.38 25.13
C TYR A 319 10.71 7.94 23.85
N GLY A 320 11.03 9.25 23.80
CA GLY A 320 11.68 9.90 22.65
C GLY A 320 13.05 9.29 22.33
N LEU A 321 13.89 9.13 23.36
CA LEU A 321 15.24 8.57 23.24
C LEU A 321 15.25 7.14 22.67
N ALA A 322 14.23 6.34 22.98
CA ALA A 322 14.09 4.97 22.48
C ALA A 322 13.53 4.90 21.05
N LEU A 323 12.72 5.88 20.65
CA LEU A 323 12.15 5.99 19.30
C LEU A 323 13.06 6.76 18.32
N GLY A 324 14.16 7.34 18.81
CA GLY A 324 15.08 8.15 18.01
C GLY A 324 14.57 9.56 17.71
N LEU A 325 13.69 10.09 18.56
CA LEU A 325 13.17 11.46 18.58
C LEU A 325 13.88 12.26 19.68
#